data_AF-A0A5M8NW78-F1
#
_entry.id   AF-A0A5M8NW78-F1
#
_cell.length_a   1.000
_cell.length_b   1.000
_cell.length_c   1.000
_cell.angle_alpha   90.00
_cell.angle_beta   90.00
_cell.angle_gamma   90.00
#
_symmetry.space_group_name_H-M   'P 1'
#
loop_
_entity.id
_entity.type
_entity.pdbx_description
1 polymer ?
#
loop_
_entity_poly.entity_id
_entity_poly.type
_entity_poly.pdbx_seq_one_letter_code
_entity_poly.pdbx_strand_id
1 'polypeptide(L)'
;AEAYAGWEVDGTFPVELTIKGITFNKAQIFGYACQTLINLKNNQTTPLTLLNVGPCEIGDLDDYTTPEISIGAMIDQANRQLTYGSNNGIWANYASFGSYQATPYTDEYGPYQGRFSFDRATVCFARIFAAYKTSGTLPATVNADFKLIAPYSPGIVGSFTKDQLVTAIADAYNAAFGTGNSILPDNITVNGTELTKVQYFYAAARLLLYINENNPANIAVLTYLMPENPANDSYDASNINVVNGAVNGANTEDLVNIVQRQLNYVTNKALGNGNFSNYVGYTRGEGETSVTVGFSFNRTLVCLARAIASYKANGTFPEKVSTNYLPPVTTTIGQFIAGYVTILNDWEVSGESGSRFLTNDFTIEVNYVTYTKGQCFEAACRIFGH
;
A
#
# COMPACT_ATOMS: atom_id res chain seq x y z
N ALA A 1 -15.02 21.87 10.66
CA ALA A 1 -13.65 22.28 11.02
C ALA A 1 -13.06 21.35 12.09
N GLU A 2 -13.64 21.24 13.30
CA GLU A 2 -13.10 20.35 14.35
C GLU A 2 -13.31 18.86 14.03
N ALA A 3 -14.51 18.45 13.64
CA ALA A 3 -14.76 17.09 13.14
C ALA A 3 -13.97 16.74 11.86
N TYR A 4 -13.39 17.74 11.20
CA TYR A 4 -12.63 17.57 9.96
C TYR A 4 -11.14 17.31 10.20
N ALA A 5 -10.56 17.87 11.27
CA ALA A 5 -9.15 17.66 11.60
C ALA A 5 -8.83 16.19 11.93
N GLY A 6 -9.76 15.46 12.56
CA GLY A 6 -9.64 14.01 12.76
C GLY A 6 -9.83 13.20 11.48
N TRP A 7 -10.71 13.67 10.59
CA TRP A 7 -11.01 13.00 9.32
C TRP A 7 -9.83 13.02 8.33
N GLU A 8 -9.03 14.09 8.28
CA GLU A 8 -7.80 14.09 7.46
C GLU A 8 -6.77 13.05 7.92
N VAL A 9 -6.89 12.54 9.16
CA VAL A 9 -5.98 11.54 9.74
C VAL A 9 -6.42 10.11 9.41
N ASP A 10 -7.71 9.78 9.52
CA ASP A 10 -8.20 8.39 9.35
C ASP A 10 -9.08 8.16 8.09
N GLY A 11 -9.61 9.23 7.51
CA GLY A 11 -10.47 9.20 6.33
C GLY A 11 -11.90 8.70 6.56
N THR A 12 -12.38 8.64 7.80
CA THR A 12 -13.74 8.23 8.15
C THR A 12 -14.66 9.44 8.35
N PHE A 13 -15.58 9.70 7.40
CA PHE A 13 -16.49 10.84 7.55
C PHE A 13 -17.45 10.58 8.72
N PRO A 14 -17.69 11.53 9.63
CA PRO A 14 -18.59 11.33 10.76
C PRO A 14 -19.99 10.93 10.28
N VAL A 15 -20.49 9.81 10.79
CA VAL A 15 -21.86 9.34 10.53
C VAL A 15 -22.90 10.28 11.13
N GLU A 16 -22.52 10.97 12.21
CA GLU A 16 -23.32 11.97 12.90
C GLU A 16 -22.46 13.12 13.45
N LEU A 17 -23.05 14.30 13.58
CA LEU A 17 -22.42 15.49 14.16
C LEU A 17 -23.39 16.16 15.12
N THR A 18 -22.93 16.47 16.34
CA THR A 18 -23.75 17.18 17.33
C THR A 18 -23.35 18.66 17.38
N ILE A 19 -24.31 19.55 17.10
CA ILE A 19 -24.12 21.01 17.17
C ILE A 19 -25.11 21.56 18.21
N LYS A 20 -24.57 22.19 19.26
CA LYS A 20 -25.37 22.77 20.37
C LYS A 20 -26.41 21.79 20.96
N GLY A 21 -26.05 20.50 21.06
CA GLY A 21 -26.91 19.46 21.63
C GLY A 21 -27.93 18.84 20.65
N ILE A 22 -27.92 19.23 19.37
CA ILE A 22 -28.72 18.60 18.32
C ILE A 22 -27.82 17.72 17.46
N THR A 23 -28.16 16.44 17.33
CA THR A 23 -27.42 15.49 16.49
C THR A 23 -28.00 15.45 15.09
N PHE A 24 -27.13 15.58 14.10
CA PHE A 24 -27.44 15.54 12.67
C PHE A 24 -26.78 14.33 12.03
N ASN A 25 -27.49 13.64 11.14
CA ASN A 25 -26.92 12.53 10.37
C ASN A 25 -26.10 13.05 9.17
N LYS A 26 -25.30 12.16 8.57
CA LYS A 26 -24.46 12.44 7.38
C LYS A 26 -25.20 13.16 6.24
N ALA A 27 -26.44 12.76 5.92
CA ALA A 27 -27.22 13.36 4.85
C ALA A 27 -27.62 14.82 5.16
N GLN A 28 -27.99 15.10 6.41
CA GLN A 28 -28.30 16.45 6.87
C GLN A 28 -27.06 17.34 6.90
N ILE A 29 -25.92 16.82 7.39
CA ILE A 29 -24.64 17.53 7.42
C ILE A 29 -24.27 18.01 6.02
N PHE A 30 -24.41 17.14 5.02
CA PHE A 30 -24.12 17.49 3.63
C PHE A 30 -25.03 18.59 3.08
N GLY A 31 -26.35 18.47 3.29
CA GLY A 31 -27.30 19.50 2.87
C GLY A 31 -27.03 20.86 3.53
N TYR A 32 -26.61 20.86 4.79
CA TYR A 32 -26.16 22.08 5.47
C TYR A 32 -24.85 22.63 4.90
N ALA A 33 -23.90 21.77 4.53
CA ALA A 33 -22.67 22.21 3.87
C ALA A 33 -22.98 22.89 2.52
N CYS A 34 -23.84 22.30 1.69
CA CYS A 34 -24.23 22.91 0.41
C CYS A 34 -24.87 24.30 0.60
N GLN A 35 -25.87 24.41 1.49
CA GLN A 35 -26.52 25.69 1.79
C GLN A 35 -25.54 26.72 2.37
N THR A 36 -24.65 26.28 3.28
CA THR A 36 -23.64 27.16 3.88
C THR A 36 -22.72 27.75 2.83
N LEU A 37 -22.21 26.94 1.90
CA LEU A 37 -21.34 27.43 0.84
C LEU A 37 -22.03 28.49 -0.03
N ILE A 38 -23.29 28.26 -0.41
CA ILE A 38 -24.07 29.19 -1.23
C ILE A 38 -24.34 30.49 -0.47
N ASN A 39 -24.71 30.40 0.81
CA ASN A 39 -24.93 31.58 1.64
C ASN A 39 -23.64 32.40 1.81
N LEU A 40 -22.51 31.74 2.05
CA LEU A 40 -21.20 32.41 2.12
C LEU A 40 -20.84 33.11 0.81
N LYS A 41 -21.03 32.46 -0.34
CA LYS A 41 -20.81 33.06 -1.66
C LYS A 41 -21.66 34.33 -1.85
N ASN A 42 -22.91 34.30 -1.40
CA ASN A 42 -23.85 35.41 -1.56
C ASN A 42 -23.78 36.45 -0.44
N ASN A 43 -22.86 36.32 0.54
CA ASN A 43 -22.80 37.14 1.76
C ASN A 43 -24.14 37.18 2.53
N GLN A 44 -24.83 36.05 2.59
CA GLN A 44 -26.14 35.92 3.24
C GLN A 44 -26.01 35.29 4.63
N THR A 45 -26.80 35.79 5.58
CA THR A 45 -26.90 35.26 6.95
C THR A 45 -28.20 34.47 7.18
N THR A 46 -28.86 34.07 6.10
CA THR A 46 -30.13 33.34 6.13
C THR A 46 -29.99 32.06 6.96
N PRO A 47 -30.91 31.80 7.91
CA PRO A 47 -30.95 30.53 8.62
C PRO A 47 -30.98 29.35 7.66
N LEU A 48 -30.21 28.30 7.96
CA LEU A 48 -30.19 27.10 7.14
C LEU A 48 -31.50 26.33 7.33
N THR A 49 -32.08 25.83 6.24
CA THR A 49 -33.30 25.03 6.30
C THR A 49 -32.94 23.56 6.50
N LEU A 50 -33.63 22.87 7.41
CA LEU A 50 -33.49 21.43 7.53
C LEU A 50 -34.08 20.76 6.29
N LEU A 51 -33.23 20.03 5.56
CA LEU A 51 -33.65 19.25 4.42
C LEU A 51 -33.90 17.80 4.86
N ASN A 52 -35.12 17.30 4.60
CA ASN A 52 -35.47 15.90 4.82
C ASN A 52 -35.09 15.08 3.57
N VAL A 53 -33.79 14.95 3.32
CA VAL A 53 -33.22 14.24 2.17
C VAL A 53 -32.44 13.03 2.68
N GLY A 54 -32.72 11.85 2.12
CA GLY A 54 -32.04 10.60 2.43
C GLY A 54 -30.59 10.57 1.94
N PRO A 55 -29.77 9.64 2.46
CA PRO A 55 -28.39 9.45 1.97
C PRO A 55 -28.38 9.04 0.49
N CYS A 56 -27.23 9.21 -0.16
CA CYS A 56 -27.02 8.72 -1.52
C CYS A 56 -26.98 7.18 -1.58
N GLU A 57 -27.38 6.59 -2.71
CA GLU A 57 -27.38 5.14 -2.93
C GLU A 57 -26.02 4.67 -3.48
N ILE A 58 -25.13 4.17 -2.61
CA ILE A 58 -23.84 3.48 -2.91
C ILE A 58 -22.97 4.17 -3.99
N GLY A 59 -21.86 4.78 -3.55
CA GLY A 59 -20.96 5.57 -4.39
C GLY A 59 -19.61 4.92 -4.66
N ASP A 60 -19.52 4.07 -5.69
CA ASP A 60 -18.23 3.62 -6.25
C ASP A 60 -17.86 4.34 -7.55
N LEU A 61 -18.48 5.48 -7.83
CA LEU A 61 -18.34 6.22 -9.08
C LEU A 61 -17.63 7.56 -8.83
N ASP A 62 -16.36 7.50 -8.43
CA ASP A 62 -15.46 8.65 -8.37
C ASP A 62 -14.26 8.44 -9.28
N ASP A 63 -14.16 9.23 -10.34
CA ASP A 63 -13.04 9.21 -11.29
C ASP A 63 -12.47 10.62 -11.53
N TYR A 64 -12.67 11.53 -10.57
CA TYR A 64 -12.12 12.89 -10.64
C TYR A 64 -10.60 12.86 -10.43
N THR A 65 -9.85 13.29 -11.46
CA THR A 65 -8.38 13.21 -11.46
C THR A 65 -7.69 14.54 -11.21
N THR A 66 -8.42 15.66 -11.19
CA THR A 66 -7.81 16.97 -10.99
C THR A 66 -7.44 17.15 -9.51
N PRO A 67 -6.18 17.51 -9.17
CA PRO A 67 -5.75 17.64 -7.77
C PRO A 67 -6.41 18.79 -7.00
N GLU A 68 -6.88 19.81 -7.72
CA GLU A 68 -7.51 21.00 -7.17
C GLU A 68 -8.90 21.18 -7.78
N ILE A 69 -9.86 21.60 -6.98
CA ILE A 69 -11.19 22.01 -7.44
C ILE A 69 -11.42 23.49 -7.12
N SER A 70 -11.97 24.22 -8.10
CA SER A 70 -12.28 25.64 -7.91
C SER A 70 -13.49 25.82 -7.00
N ILE A 71 -13.55 26.95 -6.31
CA ILE A 71 -14.72 27.30 -5.50
C ILE A 71 -15.99 27.41 -6.36
N GLY A 72 -15.84 27.86 -7.62
CA GLY A 72 -16.94 27.93 -8.59
C GLY A 72 -17.55 26.55 -8.89
N ALA A 73 -16.70 25.54 -9.11
CA ALA A 73 -17.14 24.16 -9.32
C ALA A 73 -17.81 23.58 -8.06
N MET A 74 -17.28 23.88 -6.86
CA MET A 74 -17.92 23.47 -5.61
C MET A 74 -19.28 24.15 -5.36
N ILE A 75 -19.44 25.41 -5.79
CA ILE A 75 -20.73 26.11 -5.76
C ILE A 75 -21.72 25.47 -6.73
N ASP A 76 -21.30 25.18 -7.96
CA ASP A 76 -22.14 24.49 -8.96
C ASP A 76 -22.57 23.11 -8.43
N GLN A 77 -21.63 22.33 -7.89
CA GLN A 77 -21.90 21.05 -7.25
C GLN A 77 -22.93 21.17 -6.11
N ALA A 78 -22.80 22.18 -5.24
CA ALA A 78 -23.75 22.42 -4.16
C ALA A 78 -25.16 22.74 -4.69
N ASN A 79 -25.27 23.57 -5.73
CA ASN A 79 -26.56 23.90 -6.35
C ASN A 79 -27.22 22.67 -6.99
N ARG A 80 -26.44 21.86 -7.72
CA ARG A 80 -26.93 20.63 -8.36
C ARG A 80 -27.42 19.62 -7.34
N GLN A 81 -26.68 19.43 -6.25
CA GLN A 81 -27.07 18.53 -5.16
C GLN A 81 -28.36 19.00 -4.47
N LEU A 82 -28.47 20.29 -4.13
CA LEU A 82 -29.70 20.84 -3.54
C LEU A 82 -30.91 20.68 -4.46
N THR A 83 -30.73 20.92 -5.76
CA THR A 83 -31.78 20.72 -6.77
C THR A 83 -32.19 19.26 -6.86
N TYR A 84 -31.22 18.35 -6.98
CA TYR A 84 -31.47 16.92 -7.10
C TYR A 84 -32.14 16.36 -5.83
N GLY A 85 -31.60 16.68 -4.66
CA GLY A 85 -32.12 16.25 -3.36
C GLY A 85 -33.55 16.74 -3.12
N SER A 86 -33.87 17.98 -3.51
CA SER A 86 -35.23 18.52 -3.40
C SER A 86 -36.23 17.80 -4.30
N ASN A 87 -35.80 17.38 -5.49
CA ASN A 87 -36.67 16.72 -6.46
C ASN A 87 -36.85 15.22 -6.21
N ASN A 88 -35.84 14.56 -5.66
CA ASN A 88 -35.80 13.09 -5.56
C ASN A 88 -35.85 12.57 -4.12
N GLY A 89 -35.73 13.43 -3.11
CA GLY A 89 -35.73 13.02 -1.70
C GLY A 89 -34.47 12.25 -1.26
N ILE A 90 -33.46 12.14 -2.13
CA ILE A 90 -32.15 11.51 -1.88
C ILE A 90 -31.03 12.34 -2.54
N TRP A 91 -29.81 12.29 -2.00
CA TRP A 91 -28.66 12.94 -2.61
C TRP A 91 -28.15 12.17 -3.84
N ALA A 92 -27.64 12.89 -4.84
CA ALA A 92 -26.99 12.26 -5.98
C ALA A 92 -25.61 11.70 -5.59
N ASN A 93 -25.25 10.55 -6.16
CA ASN A 93 -23.98 9.86 -5.86
C ASN A 93 -22.74 10.68 -6.24
N TYR A 94 -22.83 11.50 -7.28
CA TYR A 94 -21.75 12.36 -7.77
C TYR A 94 -22.31 13.58 -8.51
N ALA A 95 -21.46 14.58 -8.74
CA ALA A 95 -21.63 15.58 -9.78
C ALA A 95 -20.53 15.40 -10.83
N SER A 96 -20.87 15.50 -12.11
CA SER A 96 -19.86 15.51 -13.19
C SER A 96 -19.51 16.93 -13.59
N PHE A 97 -18.22 17.17 -13.81
CA PHE A 97 -17.71 18.44 -14.31
C PHE A 97 -17.22 18.30 -15.76
N GLY A 98 -17.47 19.33 -16.57
CA GLY A 98 -17.27 19.28 -18.03
C GLY A 98 -18.40 18.53 -18.77
N SER A 99 -18.45 18.66 -20.11
CA SER A 99 -19.49 18.01 -20.91
C SER A 99 -19.23 16.50 -21.07
N TYR A 100 -20.19 15.66 -20.67
CA TYR A 100 -20.36 14.35 -21.32
C TYR A 100 -20.88 14.65 -22.72
N GLN A 101 -20.04 14.46 -23.76
CA GLN A 101 -20.43 14.83 -25.12
C GLN A 101 -21.69 14.09 -25.57
N ALA A 102 -22.77 14.84 -25.77
CA ALA A 102 -23.52 14.78 -27.01
C ALA A 102 -23.47 16.20 -27.60
N THR A 103 -22.64 16.39 -28.62
CA THR A 103 -22.54 17.64 -29.38
C THR A 103 -23.91 18.04 -29.99
N PRO A 104 -24.16 19.34 -30.24
CA PRO A 104 -23.28 20.49 -30.05
C PRO A 104 -23.84 21.50 -29.03
N TYR A 105 -23.21 21.60 -27.85
CA TYR A 105 -23.30 22.80 -27.01
C TYR A 105 -21.90 23.12 -26.47
N THR A 106 -21.48 24.37 -26.64
CA THR A 106 -20.23 24.91 -26.09
C THR A 106 -20.55 25.65 -24.80
N ASP A 107 -20.06 25.18 -23.66
CA ASP A 107 -20.02 25.97 -22.43
C ASP A 107 -18.57 26.16 -21.92
N GLU A 108 -18.46 27.04 -20.93
CA GLU A 108 -17.24 27.58 -20.31
C GLU A 108 -16.39 26.59 -19.48
N TYR A 109 -16.83 25.34 -19.25
CA TYR A 109 -16.23 24.46 -18.23
C TYR A 109 -15.15 23.49 -18.75
N GLY A 110 -14.83 23.50 -20.05
CA GLY A 110 -13.72 22.72 -20.60
C GLY A 110 -13.97 21.20 -20.72
N PRO A 111 -12.92 20.37 -20.91
CA PRO A 111 -13.07 18.93 -21.12
C PRO A 111 -13.63 18.22 -19.88
N TYR A 112 -14.29 17.07 -20.08
CA TYR A 112 -14.80 16.23 -19.00
C TYR A 112 -13.71 15.94 -17.95
N GLN A 113 -14.02 16.23 -16.68
CA GLN A 113 -13.07 16.12 -15.56
C GLN A 113 -13.38 14.95 -14.62
N GLY A 114 -14.37 14.12 -14.96
CA GLY A 114 -14.80 13.00 -14.13
C GLY A 114 -16.03 13.30 -13.26
N ARG A 115 -16.46 12.25 -12.58
CA ARG A 115 -17.48 12.17 -11.54
C ARG A 115 -16.82 12.49 -10.21
N PHE A 116 -17.33 13.52 -9.56
CA PHE A 116 -16.91 13.99 -8.27
C PHE A 116 -17.91 13.52 -7.22
N SER A 117 -17.53 12.55 -6.42
CA SER A 117 -18.46 11.85 -5.52
C SER A 117 -19.02 12.76 -4.42
N PHE A 118 -20.15 12.34 -3.87
CA PHE A 118 -20.71 12.87 -2.64
C PHE A 118 -19.65 12.98 -1.53
N ASP A 119 -18.89 11.91 -1.31
CA ASP A 119 -17.92 11.88 -0.23
C ASP A 119 -16.76 12.85 -0.50
N ARG A 120 -16.21 12.88 -1.72
CA ARG A 120 -15.16 13.85 -2.11
C ARG A 120 -15.65 15.30 -2.01
N ALA A 121 -16.91 15.58 -2.32
CA ALA A 121 -17.48 16.91 -2.10
C ALA A 121 -17.56 17.28 -0.62
N THR A 122 -17.91 16.30 0.22
CA THR A 122 -17.97 16.49 1.66
C THR A 122 -16.61 16.87 2.25
N VAL A 123 -15.54 16.23 1.78
CA VAL A 123 -14.14 16.61 2.05
C VAL A 123 -13.88 18.07 1.71
N CYS A 124 -14.20 18.44 0.47
CA CYS A 124 -13.86 19.75 -0.06
C CYS A 124 -14.64 20.87 0.63
N PHE A 125 -15.90 20.64 0.99
CA PHE A 125 -16.67 21.57 1.83
C PHE A 125 -15.97 21.84 3.15
N ALA A 126 -15.46 20.79 3.79
CA ALA A 126 -14.82 20.96 5.08
C ALA A 126 -13.44 21.66 4.99
N ARG A 127 -12.68 21.46 3.89
CA ARG A 127 -11.50 22.29 3.54
C ARG A 127 -11.88 23.76 3.39
N ILE A 128 -12.92 24.03 2.60
CA ILE A 128 -13.42 25.39 2.33
C ILE A 128 -13.80 26.07 3.65
N PHE A 129 -14.55 25.40 4.52
CA PHE A 129 -14.98 25.98 5.79
C PHE A 129 -13.84 26.13 6.80
N ALA A 130 -12.84 25.25 6.78
CA ALA A 130 -11.64 25.42 7.60
C ALA A 130 -10.81 26.64 7.15
N ALA A 131 -10.63 26.81 5.84
CA ALA A 131 -10.00 27.99 5.26
C ALA A 131 -10.78 29.26 5.63
N TYR A 132 -12.10 29.27 5.39
CA TYR A 132 -12.97 30.41 5.71
C TYR A 132 -12.97 30.76 7.21
N LYS A 133 -12.98 29.76 8.12
CA LYS A 133 -12.86 29.99 9.58
C LYS A 133 -11.59 30.76 9.94
N THR A 134 -10.52 30.58 9.17
CA THR A 134 -9.21 31.19 9.42
C THR A 134 -9.08 32.56 8.76
N SER A 135 -9.51 32.70 7.50
CA SER A 135 -9.29 33.92 6.70
C SER A 135 -10.49 34.86 6.61
N GLY A 136 -11.70 34.39 6.93
CA GLY A 136 -12.96 35.13 6.69
C GLY A 136 -13.35 35.23 5.21
N THR A 137 -12.63 34.56 4.30
CA THR A 137 -12.84 34.63 2.85
C THR A 137 -12.88 33.22 2.25
N LEU A 138 -13.69 33.03 1.20
CA LEU A 138 -13.71 31.76 0.48
C LEU A 138 -12.37 31.59 -0.27
N PRO A 139 -11.72 30.43 -0.20
CA PRO A 139 -10.51 30.17 -0.97
C PRO A 139 -10.83 30.11 -2.47
N ALA A 140 -9.85 30.40 -3.34
CA ALA A 140 -10.04 30.31 -4.78
C ALA A 140 -10.15 28.85 -5.27
N THR A 141 -9.33 27.97 -4.72
CA THR A 141 -9.35 26.52 -4.93
C THR A 141 -9.13 25.78 -3.60
N VAL A 142 -9.48 24.49 -3.58
CA VAL A 142 -9.05 23.56 -2.54
C VAL A 142 -8.57 22.27 -3.17
N ASN A 143 -7.64 21.58 -2.51
CA ASN A 143 -7.26 20.23 -2.90
C ASN A 143 -8.51 19.33 -2.95
N ALA A 144 -8.61 18.50 -3.99
CA ALA A 144 -9.74 17.63 -4.29
C ALA A 144 -9.50 16.16 -3.92
N ASP A 145 -8.34 15.84 -3.32
CA ASP A 145 -8.00 14.48 -2.91
C ASP A 145 -8.87 14.06 -1.74
N PHE A 146 -9.39 12.84 -1.80
CA PHE A 146 -10.21 12.27 -0.74
C PHE A 146 -9.48 12.17 0.60
N LYS A 147 -8.14 12.12 0.61
CA LYS A 147 -7.30 12.14 1.82
C LYS A 147 -6.01 12.91 1.55
N LEU A 148 -5.59 13.80 2.45
CA LEU A 148 -4.24 14.38 2.43
C LEU A 148 -3.28 13.45 3.17
N ILE A 149 -2.88 12.34 2.55
CA ILE A 149 -1.82 11.51 3.13
C ILE A 149 -0.53 12.36 3.16
N ALA A 150 0.04 12.58 4.34
CA ALA A 150 1.34 13.22 4.44
C ALA A 150 2.38 12.30 3.78
N PRO A 151 3.20 12.80 2.83
CA PRO A 151 4.27 12.00 2.26
C PRO A 151 5.19 11.50 3.36
N TYR A 152 5.47 10.20 3.38
CA TYR A 152 6.48 9.66 4.27
C TYR A 152 7.84 10.27 3.92
N SER A 153 8.50 10.83 4.92
CA SER A 153 9.83 11.42 4.78
C SER A 153 10.84 10.53 5.49
N PRO A 154 11.57 9.66 4.76
CA PRO A 154 12.57 8.82 5.39
C PRO A 154 13.77 9.67 5.85
N GLY A 155 14.16 9.51 7.11
CA GLY A 155 15.46 9.97 7.61
C GLY A 155 16.62 9.13 7.07
N ILE A 156 17.84 9.68 7.13
CA ILE A 156 19.09 9.02 6.72
C ILE A 156 19.72 8.34 7.94
N VAL A 157 20.02 7.04 7.82
CA VAL A 157 20.72 6.26 8.85
C VAL A 157 22.23 6.44 8.73
N GLY A 158 22.74 6.50 7.50
CA GLY A 158 24.16 6.64 7.21
C GLY A 158 24.43 6.56 5.71
N SER A 159 25.67 6.88 5.32
CA SER A 159 26.15 6.75 3.94
C SER A 159 27.34 5.79 3.91
N PHE A 160 27.20 4.70 3.16
CA PHE A 160 28.14 3.58 3.16
C PHE A 160 28.75 3.34 1.79
N THR A 161 29.99 2.87 1.76
CA THR A 161 30.63 2.44 0.51
C THR A 161 30.04 1.11 0.03
N LYS A 162 30.22 0.81 -1.26
CA LYS A 162 29.82 -0.49 -1.83
C LYS A 162 30.52 -1.64 -1.10
N ASP A 163 31.81 -1.53 -0.83
CA ASP A 163 32.59 -2.59 -0.17
C ASP A 163 32.13 -2.87 1.26
N GLN A 164 31.76 -1.83 2.01
CA GLN A 164 31.20 -1.99 3.37
C GLN A 164 29.89 -2.79 3.35
N LEU A 165 29.01 -2.46 2.40
CA LEU A 165 27.72 -3.14 2.25
C LEU A 165 27.87 -4.56 1.70
N VAL A 166 28.69 -4.75 0.66
CA VAL A 166 29.02 -6.07 0.10
C VAL A 166 29.55 -6.99 1.21
N THR A 167 30.48 -6.48 2.01
CA THR A 167 31.08 -7.24 3.11
C THR A 167 30.03 -7.67 4.12
N ALA A 168 29.29 -6.72 4.69
CA ALA A 168 28.33 -7.00 5.76
C ALA A 168 27.16 -7.90 5.32
N ILE A 169 26.61 -7.67 4.12
CA ILE A 169 25.49 -8.47 3.60
C ILE A 169 25.95 -9.90 3.26
N ALA A 170 27.13 -10.05 2.65
CA ALA A 170 27.68 -11.37 2.37
C ALA A 170 28.02 -12.14 3.66
N ASP A 171 28.51 -11.46 4.69
CA ASP A 171 28.81 -12.09 5.98
C ASP A 171 27.51 -12.51 6.69
N ALA A 172 26.46 -11.69 6.64
CA ALA A 172 25.14 -12.07 7.14
C ALA A 172 24.54 -13.27 6.39
N TYR A 173 24.71 -13.32 5.06
CA TYR A 173 24.34 -14.48 4.26
C TYR A 173 25.10 -15.74 4.68
N ASN A 174 26.42 -15.67 4.77
CA ASN A 174 27.26 -16.82 5.13
C ASN A 174 27.00 -17.28 6.57
N ALA A 175 26.75 -16.37 7.51
CA ALA A 175 26.40 -16.72 8.89
C ALA A 175 25.05 -17.46 8.96
N ALA A 176 24.07 -17.00 8.21
CA ALA A 176 22.77 -17.67 8.08
C ALA A 176 22.95 -19.04 7.40
N PHE A 177 23.36 -19.07 6.13
CA PHE A 177 23.27 -20.28 5.32
C PHE A 177 24.50 -21.22 5.43
N GLY A 178 25.60 -20.78 6.03
CA GLY A 178 26.81 -21.56 6.24
C GLY A 178 26.82 -22.42 7.51
N THR A 179 25.89 -22.20 8.44
CA THR A 179 25.81 -22.90 9.73
C THR A 179 24.56 -23.79 9.87
N GLY A 180 23.76 -23.92 8.82
CA GLY A 180 22.47 -24.62 8.86
C GLY A 180 21.28 -23.75 9.28
N ASN A 181 21.52 -22.49 9.69
CA ASN A 181 20.46 -21.50 9.78
C ASN A 181 19.84 -21.24 8.38
N SER A 182 18.56 -20.90 8.34
CA SER A 182 17.82 -20.70 7.08
C SER A 182 17.13 -19.33 6.99
N ILE A 183 17.52 -18.39 7.86
CA ILE A 183 16.88 -17.09 8.00
C ILE A 183 17.96 -16.02 8.14
N LEU A 184 17.83 -14.92 7.39
CA LEU A 184 18.70 -13.75 7.55
C LEU A 184 18.38 -13.03 8.87
N PRO A 185 19.39 -12.48 9.57
CA PRO A 185 19.20 -11.84 10.87
C PRO A 185 18.30 -10.60 10.78
N ASP A 186 17.65 -10.23 11.87
CA ASP A 186 16.81 -9.02 11.93
C ASP A 186 17.61 -7.72 11.80
N ASN A 187 18.91 -7.79 12.12
CA ASN A 187 19.85 -6.69 12.05
C ASN A 187 21.21 -7.15 11.52
N ILE A 188 21.91 -6.24 10.84
CA ILE A 188 23.33 -6.40 10.48
C ILE A 188 24.12 -5.19 10.93
N THR A 189 25.43 -5.35 11.16
CA THR A 189 26.33 -4.22 11.44
C THR A 189 27.12 -3.87 10.19
N VAL A 190 27.06 -2.61 9.77
CA VAL A 190 27.85 -2.06 8.65
C VAL A 190 28.71 -0.93 9.18
N ASN A 191 30.03 -1.13 9.18
CA ASN A 191 31.00 -0.11 9.64
C ASN A 191 30.65 0.49 11.03
N GLY A 192 30.23 -0.36 11.97
CA GLY A 192 29.85 0.05 13.33
C GLY A 192 28.42 0.59 13.48
N THR A 193 27.67 0.76 12.39
CA THR A 193 26.25 1.15 12.43
C THR A 193 25.37 -0.08 12.28
N GLU A 194 24.40 -0.25 13.18
CA GLU A 194 23.39 -1.30 13.08
C GLU A 194 22.30 -0.89 12.08
N LEU A 195 22.01 -1.78 11.13
CA LEU A 195 20.93 -1.64 10.15
C LEU A 195 19.88 -2.72 10.40
N THR A 196 18.63 -2.32 10.55
CA THR A 196 17.46 -3.21 10.60
C THR A 196 17.20 -3.91 9.27
N LYS A 197 16.38 -4.96 9.28
CA LYS A 197 15.96 -5.74 8.10
C LYS A 197 15.52 -4.90 6.91
N VAL A 198 14.65 -3.91 7.14
CA VAL A 198 14.19 -3.02 6.07
C VAL A 198 15.30 -2.10 5.56
N GLN A 199 16.19 -1.65 6.44
CA GLN A 199 17.31 -0.77 6.08
C GLN A 199 18.36 -1.51 5.26
N TYR A 200 18.74 -2.74 5.65
CA TYR A 200 19.70 -3.51 4.86
C TYR A 200 19.07 -4.14 3.61
N PHE A 201 17.75 -4.36 3.57
CA PHE A 201 17.02 -4.63 2.32
C PHE A 201 17.17 -3.45 1.34
N TYR A 202 16.86 -2.23 1.80
CA TYR A 202 17.00 -1.03 0.98
C TYR A 202 18.45 -0.86 0.52
N ALA A 203 19.42 -1.09 1.41
CA ALA A 203 20.84 -1.03 1.07
C ALA A 203 21.23 -2.07 0.01
N ALA A 204 20.78 -3.32 0.15
CA ALA A 204 21.04 -4.40 -0.81
C ALA A 204 20.42 -4.11 -2.19
N ALA A 205 19.19 -3.58 -2.20
CA ALA A 205 18.50 -3.15 -3.42
C ALA A 205 19.25 -2.04 -4.15
N ARG A 206 19.66 -0.99 -3.44
CA ARG A 206 20.45 0.12 -4.02
C ARG A 206 21.83 -0.34 -4.46
N LEU A 207 22.46 -1.25 -3.72
CA LEU A 207 23.76 -1.83 -4.06
C LEU A 207 23.71 -2.60 -5.38
N LEU A 208 22.69 -3.44 -5.57
CA LEU A 208 22.47 -4.16 -6.84
C LEU A 208 22.39 -3.16 -8.01
N LEU A 209 21.54 -2.13 -7.89
CA LEU A 209 21.37 -1.13 -8.95
C LEU A 209 22.65 -0.35 -9.23
N TYR A 210 23.34 0.13 -8.18
CA TYR A 210 24.56 0.92 -8.35
C TYR A 210 25.69 0.11 -8.99
N ILE A 211 25.82 -1.18 -8.66
CA ILE A 211 26.80 -2.05 -9.33
C ILE A 211 26.38 -2.26 -10.79
N ASN A 212 25.11 -2.56 -11.06
CA ASN A 212 24.59 -2.78 -12.41
C ASN A 212 24.75 -1.54 -13.32
N GLU A 213 24.61 -0.34 -12.76
CA GLU A 213 24.73 0.95 -13.46
C GLU A 213 26.16 1.49 -13.52
N ASN A 214 27.15 0.77 -12.95
CA ASN A 214 28.52 1.28 -12.73
C ASN A 214 28.55 2.62 -11.97
N ASN A 215 27.60 2.85 -11.08
CA ASN A 215 27.52 4.07 -10.28
C ASN A 215 28.60 4.06 -9.16
N PRO A 216 29.47 5.08 -9.09
CA PRO A 216 30.54 5.14 -8.10
C PRO A 216 30.11 5.71 -6.74
N ALA A 217 28.90 6.26 -6.63
CA ALA A 217 28.46 6.95 -5.43
C ALA A 217 28.29 6.01 -4.22
N ASN A 218 28.48 6.56 -3.02
CA ASN A 218 28.09 5.91 -1.78
C ASN A 218 26.57 5.78 -1.69
N ILE A 219 26.11 4.83 -0.89
CA ILE A 219 24.68 4.52 -0.70
C ILE A 219 24.22 5.10 0.63
N ALA A 220 23.38 6.13 0.56
CA ALA A 220 22.67 6.66 1.71
C ALA A 220 21.50 5.72 2.08
N VAL A 221 21.58 5.05 3.23
CA VAL A 221 20.56 4.13 3.74
C VAL A 221 19.46 4.92 4.45
N LEU A 222 18.22 4.62 4.09
CA LEU A 222 17.04 5.36 4.50
C LEU A 222 16.16 4.56 5.47
N THR A 223 15.41 5.27 6.31
CA THR A 223 14.51 4.70 7.33
C THR A 223 13.13 4.32 6.78
N TYR A 224 13.05 3.61 5.65
CA TYR A 224 11.76 3.10 5.16
C TYR A 224 11.15 2.06 6.10
N LEU A 225 9.85 1.81 5.94
CA LEU A 225 9.04 0.97 6.81
C LEU A 225 8.90 -0.45 6.26
N MET A 226 8.86 -1.42 7.18
CA MET A 226 8.67 -2.83 6.88
C MET A 226 7.28 -3.06 6.27
N PRO A 227 7.12 -3.90 5.25
CA PRO A 227 5.80 -4.29 4.77
C PRO A 227 5.04 -5.10 5.84
N GLU A 228 3.71 -5.09 5.80
CA GLU A 228 2.86 -5.78 6.79
C GLU A 228 2.97 -7.31 6.75
N ASN A 229 3.14 -7.87 5.56
CA ASN A 229 3.26 -9.31 5.31
C ASN A 229 4.45 -9.60 4.37
N PRO A 230 5.69 -9.48 4.85
CA PRO A 230 6.90 -9.64 4.04
C PRO A 230 7.12 -11.05 3.48
N ALA A 231 6.38 -12.04 3.98
CA ALA A 231 6.46 -13.43 3.58
C ALA A 231 5.37 -13.83 2.56
N ASN A 232 4.54 -12.89 2.09
CA ASN A 232 3.50 -13.17 1.10
C ASN A 232 4.14 -13.59 -0.24
N ASP A 233 4.23 -14.88 -0.47
CA ASP A 233 4.99 -15.46 -1.57
C ASP A 233 4.20 -16.57 -2.27
N SER A 234 4.21 -16.53 -3.61
CA SER A 234 3.67 -17.60 -4.46
C SER A 234 4.58 -17.92 -5.64
N TYR A 235 5.85 -17.48 -5.59
CA TYR A 235 6.80 -17.73 -6.65
C TYR A 235 7.29 -19.19 -6.62
N ASP A 236 7.18 -19.85 -7.76
CA ASP A 236 7.31 -21.31 -7.93
C ASP A 236 8.59 -21.72 -8.67
N ALA A 237 9.24 -20.82 -9.42
CA ALA A 237 10.47 -21.13 -10.13
C ALA A 237 11.64 -21.20 -9.15
N SER A 238 12.54 -22.18 -9.34
CA SER A 238 13.66 -22.52 -8.43
C SER A 238 14.86 -21.57 -8.52
N ASN A 239 14.90 -20.75 -9.56
CA ASN A 239 15.93 -19.76 -9.81
C ASN A 239 15.31 -18.47 -10.37
N ILE A 240 16.03 -17.37 -10.19
CA ILE A 240 15.70 -16.09 -10.80
C ILE A 240 16.97 -15.46 -11.37
N ASN A 241 16.83 -14.76 -12.48
CA ASN A 241 17.93 -13.99 -13.06
C ASN A 241 18.30 -12.84 -12.12
N VAL A 242 19.59 -12.53 -12.01
CA VAL A 242 20.01 -11.30 -11.32
C VAL A 242 19.73 -10.09 -12.21
N VAL A 243 20.04 -10.23 -13.52
CA VAL A 243 19.79 -9.23 -14.55
C VAL A 243 19.22 -9.95 -15.78
N ASN A 244 18.07 -9.51 -16.30
CA ASN A 244 17.49 -10.06 -17.53
C ASN A 244 16.83 -8.98 -18.38
N GLY A 245 17.45 -8.59 -19.50
CA GLY A 245 16.87 -7.63 -20.44
C GLY A 245 16.96 -6.16 -19.99
N ALA A 246 16.42 -5.26 -20.83
CA ALA A 246 16.70 -3.83 -20.78
C ALA A 246 16.26 -3.14 -19.48
N VAL A 247 17.15 -2.27 -18.97
CA VAL A 247 16.86 -1.26 -17.95
C VAL A 247 15.64 -0.45 -18.41
N ASN A 248 14.55 -0.41 -17.63
CA ASN A 248 13.31 0.35 -17.89
C ASN A 248 12.45 -0.09 -19.10
N GLY A 249 12.03 -1.36 -19.23
CA GLY A 249 11.14 -1.70 -20.37
C GLY A 249 10.14 -2.86 -20.26
N ALA A 250 10.35 -3.87 -19.43
CA ALA A 250 9.42 -4.99 -19.35
C ALA A 250 9.28 -5.49 -17.92
N ASN A 251 8.11 -6.02 -17.55
CA ASN A 251 7.86 -6.69 -16.26
C ASN A 251 8.61 -8.03 -16.21
N THR A 252 9.94 -8.01 -16.32
CA THR A 252 10.80 -9.18 -16.34
C THR A 252 11.00 -9.73 -14.92
N GLU A 253 11.05 -11.06 -14.84
CA GLU A 253 11.32 -11.79 -13.60
C GLU A 253 12.84 -11.84 -13.36
N ASP A 254 13.39 -10.72 -12.88
CA ASP A 254 14.79 -10.60 -12.46
C ASP A 254 14.94 -9.66 -11.26
N LEU A 255 16.04 -9.79 -10.52
CA LEU A 255 16.25 -9.03 -9.28
C LEU A 255 16.34 -7.53 -9.52
N VAL A 256 16.95 -7.06 -10.61
CA VAL A 256 17.03 -5.62 -10.93
C VAL A 256 15.62 -5.03 -11.10
N ASN A 257 14.75 -5.71 -11.85
CA ASN A 257 13.36 -5.27 -12.04
C ASN A 257 12.57 -5.30 -10.72
N ILE A 258 12.70 -6.37 -9.94
CA ILE A 258 12.04 -6.52 -8.63
C ILE A 258 12.39 -5.36 -7.71
N VAL A 259 13.70 -5.07 -7.54
CA VAL A 259 14.11 -4.01 -6.62
C VAL A 259 13.71 -2.62 -7.12
N GLN A 260 13.73 -2.38 -8.44
CA GLN A 260 13.25 -1.12 -9.00
C GLN A 260 11.75 -0.93 -8.70
N ARG A 261 10.94 -1.98 -8.86
CA ARG A 261 9.50 -1.93 -8.56
C ARG A 261 9.25 -1.74 -7.06
N GLN A 262 10.01 -2.39 -6.18
CA GLN A 262 9.93 -2.18 -4.73
C GLN A 262 10.31 -0.73 -4.34
N LEU A 263 11.38 -0.18 -4.93
CA LEU A 263 11.81 1.20 -4.69
C LEU A 263 10.82 2.24 -5.24
N ASN A 264 10.20 1.98 -6.39
CA ASN A 264 9.14 2.82 -6.94
C ASN A 264 7.87 2.76 -6.08
N TYR A 265 7.54 1.59 -5.52
CA TYR A 265 6.38 1.41 -4.65
C TYR A 265 6.53 2.18 -3.34
N VAL A 266 7.67 2.02 -2.64
CA VAL A 266 7.90 2.63 -1.32
C VAL A 266 7.96 4.16 -1.38
N THR A 267 8.41 4.73 -2.49
CA THR A 267 8.47 6.18 -2.71
C THR A 267 7.16 6.78 -3.22
N ASN A 268 6.25 5.96 -3.74
CA ASN A 268 4.97 6.42 -4.25
C ASN A 268 3.98 6.65 -3.10
N LYS A 269 3.59 7.91 -2.91
CA LYS A 269 2.63 8.36 -1.90
C LYS A 269 1.27 7.67 -1.99
N ALA A 270 0.78 7.35 -3.19
CA ALA A 270 -0.51 6.71 -3.39
C ALA A 270 -0.46 5.19 -3.21
N LEU A 271 0.73 4.60 -3.18
CA LEU A 271 0.94 3.17 -3.01
C LEU A 271 1.54 2.90 -1.63
N GLY A 272 2.87 2.81 -1.52
CA GLY A 272 3.53 2.40 -0.28
C GLY A 272 3.62 3.48 0.78
N ASN A 273 3.74 4.75 0.38
CA ASN A 273 3.96 5.90 1.27
C ASN A 273 4.94 5.58 2.42
N GLY A 274 6.14 5.12 2.08
CA GLY A 274 7.16 4.73 3.06
C GLY A 274 7.18 3.25 3.41
N ASN A 275 6.10 2.50 3.20
CA ASN A 275 6.07 1.04 3.36
C ASN A 275 6.49 0.35 2.06
N PHE A 276 7.37 -0.63 2.17
CA PHE A 276 7.64 -1.52 1.03
C PHE A 276 6.42 -2.37 0.69
N SER A 277 6.40 -2.94 -0.52
CA SER A 277 5.36 -3.90 -0.90
C SER A 277 5.66 -5.27 -0.30
N ASN A 278 4.62 -6.00 0.10
CA ASN A 278 4.70 -7.40 0.53
C ASN A 278 5.38 -8.29 -0.53
N TYR A 279 5.12 -8.02 -1.82
CA TYR A 279 5.66 -8.77 -2.94
C TYR A 279 5.67 -7.94 -4.23
N VAL A 280 6.39 -8.45 -5.23
CA VAL A 280 6.31 -7.99 -6.62
C VAL A 280 5.56 -9.04 -7.45
N GLY A 281 4.42 -8.66 -8.03
CA GLY A 281 3.56 -9.56 -8.80
C GLY A 281 3.94 -9.67 -10.27
N TYR A 282 3.79 -10.87 -10.83
CA TYR A 282 3.98 -11.20 -12.24
C TYR A 282 2.80 -12.02 -12.75
N THR A 283 2.30 -11.67 -13.93
CA THR A 283 1.29 -12.46 -14.63
C THR A 283 1.96 -13.29 -15.70
N ARG A 284 1.78 -14.60 -15.63
CA ARG A 284 2.31 -15.59 -16.59
C ARG A 284 1.18 -16.22 -17.37
N GLY A 285 1.43 -16.53 -18.65
CA GLY A 285 0.44 -17.11 -19.55
C GLY A 285 -0.37 -16.05 -20.31
N GLU A 286 -1.26 -16.51 -21.18
CA GLU A 286 -2.13 -15.66 -22.02
C GLU A 286 -3.61 -16.03 -21.80
N GLY A 287 -4.48 -15.02 -21.76
CA GLY A 287 -5.93 -15.19 -21.64
C GLY A 287 -6.39 -15.82 -20.31
N GLU A 288 -7.33 -16.76 -20.40
CA GLU A 288 -7.99 -17.42 -19.25
C GLU A 288 -7.06 -18.34 -18.42
N THR A 289 -5.85 -18.62 -18.93
CA THR A 289 -4.85 -19.45 -18.24
C THR A 289 -3.81 -18.63 -17.48
N SER A 290 -4.03 -17.31 -17.37
CA SER A 290 -3.09 -16.43 -16.69
C SER A 290 -3.01 -16.73 -15.19
N VAL A 291 -1.79 -16.93 -14.69
CA VAL A 291 -1.50 -17.13 -13.26
C VAL A 291 -0.71 -15.95 -12.74
N THR A 292 -1.14 -15.36 -11.63
CA THR A 292 -0.38 -14.33 -10.93
C THR A 292 0.50 -14.97 -9.86
N VAL A 293 1.80 -14.81 -9.98
CA VAL A 293 2.79 -15.20 -8.97
C VAL A 293 3.36 -13.98 -8.26
N GLY A 294 3.65 -14.10 -6.97
CA GLY A 294 4.19 -13.04 -6.12
C GLY A 294 5.58 -13.39 -5.60
N PHE A 295 6.56 -12.53 -5.90
CA PHE A 295 7.91 -12.64 -5.37
C PHE A 295 8.04 -11.80 -4.11
N SER A 296 8.08 -12.42 -2.93
CA SER A 296 7.95 -11.71 -1.64
C SER A 296 9.14 -10.81 -1.32
N PHE A 297 8.93 -9.88 -0.39
CA PHE A 297 9.99 -9.06 0.20
C PHE A 297 11.10 -9.93 0.81
N ASN A 298 10.74 -10.96 1.59
CA ASN A 298 11.71 -11.86 2.23
C ASN A 298 12.51 -12.66 1.18
N ARG A 299 11.85 -13.21 0.16
CA ARG A 299 12.54 -13.92 -0.94
C ARG A 299 13.48 -12.97 -1.69
N THR A 300 13.04 -11.74 -1.96
CA THR A 300 13.88 -10.70 -2.57
C THR A 300 15.15 -10.47 -1.76
N LEU A 301 15.02 -10.32 -0.44
CA LEU A 301 16.18 -10.09 0.42
C LEU A 301 17.19 -11.25 0.39
N VAL A 302 16.70 -12.49 0.45
CA VAL A 302 17.57 -13.67 0.40
C VAL A 302 18.27 -13.79 -0.95
N CYS A 303 17.55 -13.58 -2.05
CA CYS A 303 18.15 -13.60 -3.38
C CYS A 303 19.16 -12.48 -3.59
N LEU A 304 18.91 -11.28 -3.06
CA LEU A 304 19.87 -10.17 -3.06
C LEU A 304 21.14 -10.55 -2.27
N ALA A 305 20.97 -11.08 -1.06
CA ALA A 305 22.09 -11.48 -0.22
C ALA A 305 22.95 -12.58 -0.89
N ARG A 306 22.31 -13.54 -1.58
CA ARG A 306 22.99 -14.55 -2.42
C ARG A 306 23.79 -13.93 -3.57
N ALA A 307 23.16 -13.03 -4.33
CA ALA A 307 23.81 -12.37 -5.44
C ALA A 307 25.02 -11.55 -4.97
N ILE A 308 24.89 -10.84 -3.85
CA ILE A 308 25.96 -10.04 -3.23
C ILE A 308 27.09 -10.92 -2.69
N ALA A 309 26.77 -12.05 -2.05
CA ALA A 309 27.78 -13.01 -1.59
C ALA A 309 28.58 -13.61 -2.76
N SER A 310 27.90 -13.94 -3.87
CA SER A 310 28.57 -14.38 -5.10
C SER A 310 29.43 -13.27 -5.72
N TYR A 311 28.94 -12.02 -5.71
CA TYR A 311 29.71 -10.86 -6.17
C TYR A 311 30.98 -10.65 -5.35
N LYS A 312 30.91 -10.77 -4.01
CA LYS A 312 32.08 -10.67 -3.11
C LYS A 312 33.17 -11.69 -3.49
N ALA A 313 32.78 -12.90 -3.89
CA ALA A 313 33.70 -13.96 -4.26
C ALA A 313 34.29 -13.79 -5.67
N ASN A 314 33.48 -13.32 -6.63
CA ASN A 314 33.81 -13.40 -8.06
C ASN A 314 34.06 -12.05 -8.75
N GLY A 315 33.76 -10.93 -8.09
CA GLY A 315 33.85 -9.58 -8.66
C GLY A 315 32.74 -9.24 -9.67
N THR A 316 31.85 -10.19 -9.99
CA THR A 316 30.70 -10.01 -10.88
C THR A 316 29.47 -10.70 -10.30
N PHE A 317 28.28 -10.19 -10.63
CA PHE A 317 27.03 -10.86 -10.25
C PHE A 317 26.88 -12.16 -11.04
N PRO A 318 26.34 -13.21 -10.41
CA PRO A 318 26.00 -14.43 -11.13
C PRO A 318 24.83 -14.16 -12.10
N GLU A 319 24.70 -14.95 -13.17
CA GLU A 319 23.56 -14.85 -14.09
C GLU A 319 22.24 -15.06 -13.35
N LYS A 320 22.20 -16.08 -12.48
CA LYS A 320 21.03 -16.52 -11.71
C LYS A 320 21.39 -16.80 -10.27
N VAL A 321 20.41 -16.68 -9.39
CA VAL A 321 20.48 -17.18 -8.02
C VAL A 321 19.30 -18.09 -7.72
N SER A 322 19.50 -19.02 -6.79
CA SER A 322 18.39 -19.85 -6.30
C SER A 322 17.38 -18.99 -5.55
N THR A 323 16.11 -19.24 -5.81
CA THR A 323 14.96 -18.64 -5.13
C THR A 323 14.48 -19.48 -3.96
N ASN A 324 15.06 -20.67 -3.76
CA ASN A 324 14.74 -21.54 -2.65
C ASN A 324 15.26 -20.90 -1.36
N TYR A 325 14.42 -20.16 -0.65
CA TYR A 325 14.83 -19.48 0.59
C TYR A 325 14.27 -20.16 1.86
N LEU A 326 13.52 -21.24 1.68
CA LEU A 326 13.22 -22.22 2.73
C LEU A 326 14.28 -23.32 2.73
N PRO A 327 14.55 -23.96 3.89
CA PRO A 327 15.42 -25.12 3.93
C PRO A 327 14.96 -26.19 2.92
N PRO A 328 15.87 -26.98 2.33
CA PRO A 328 15.47 -28.26 1.79
C PRO A 328 14.76 -29.02 2.90
N VAL A 329 13.48 -29.34 2.69
CA VAL A 329 12.71 -30.15 3.64
C VAL A 329 13.35 -31.54 3.64
N THR A 330 14.23 -31.81 4.60
CA THR A 330 14.64 -33.18 4.95
C THR A 330 13.50 -33.93 5.63
N THR A 331 12.47 -33.20 6.04
CA THR A 331 11.21 -33.71 6.56
C THR A 331 10.44 -34.40 5.45
N THR A 332 10.23 -35.71 5.59
CA THR A 332 9.32 -36.44 4.71
C THR A 332 7.89 -35.89 4.86
N ILE A 333 7.08 -35.95 3.79
CA ILE A 333 5.66 -35.55 3.82
C ILE A 333 4.93 -36.19 5.01
N GLY A 334 5.25 -37.44 5.34
CA GLY A 334 4.66 -38.15 6.48
C GLY A 334 4.97 -37.52 7.85
N GLN A 335 6.16 -36.95 8.04
CA GLN A 335 6.55 -36.30 9.30
C GLN A 335 5.85 -34.95 9.49
N PHE A 336 5.64 -34.20 8.41
CA PHE A 336 4.87 -32.95 8.45
C PHE A 336 3.39 -33.20 8.73
N ILE A 337 2.79 -34.20 8.07
CA ILE A 337 1.40 -34.60 8.31
C ILE A 337 1.20 -35.02 9.78
N ALA A 338 2.14 -35.78 10.36
CA ALA A 338 2.06 -36.20 11.75
C ALA A 338 2.05 -35.01 12.74
N GLY A 339 2.90 -34.00 12.52
CA GLY A 339 2.91 -32.78 13.34
C GLY A 339 1.62 -31.97 13.20
N TYR A 340 1.10 -31.83 11.97
CA TYR A 340 -0.14 -31.11 11.70
C TYR A 340 -1.37 -31.81 12.31
N VAL A 341 -1.44 -33.14 12.21
CA VAL A 341 -2.50 -33.95 12.84
C VAL A 341 -2.44 -33.86 14.37
N THR A 342 -1.25 -33.74 14.97
CA THR A 342 -1.11 -33.56 16.42
C THR A 342 -1.76 -32.26 16.88
N ILE A 343 -1.53 -31.15 16.16
CA ILE A 343 -2.21 -29.87 16.45
C ILE A 343 -3.73 -29.97 16.26
N LEU A 344 -4.19 -30.63 15.20
CA LEU A 344 -5.62 -30.82 14.96
C LEU A 344 -6.27 -31.65 16.08
N ASN A 345 -5.59 -32.69 16.57
CA ASN A 345 -6.05 -33.49 17.71
C ASN A 345 -6.05 -32.69 19.01
N ASP A 346 -5.01 -31.90 19.29
CA ASP A 346 -4.96 -31.02 20.46
C ASP A 346 -6.06 -29.93 20.40
N TRP A 347 -6.44 -29.49 19.20
CA TRP A 347 -7.59 -28.61 18.96
C TRP A 347 -8.93 -29.32 19.22
N GLU A 348 -9.11 -30.56 18.73
CA GLU A 348 -10.32 -31.35 18.99
C GLU A 348 -10.50 -31.67 20.49
N VAL A 349 -9.40 -31.83 21.24
CA VAL A 349 -9.43 -32.16 22.68
C VAL A 349 -9.60 -30.92 23.57
N SER A 350 -9.13 -29.74 23.14
CA SER A 350 -9.19 -28.50 23.94
C SER A 350 -10.55 -27.79 23.94
N GLY A 351 -11.49 -28.19 23.09
CA GLY A 351 -12.92 -27.97 23.32
C GLY A 351 -13.40 -26.52 23.37
N GLU A 352 -12.74 -25.56 22.70
CA GLU A 352 -13.32 -24.21 22.55
C GLU A 352 -14.45 -24.23 21.50
N SER A 353 -15.66 -24.47 21.99
CA SER A 353 -16.91 -24.30 21.25
C SER A 353 -17.10 -22.83 20.87
N GLY A 354 -16.48 -22.37 19.78
CA GLY A 354 -16.70 -21.00 19.32
C GLY A 354 -15.93 -20.54 18.08
N SER A 355 -14.69 -20.97 17.87
CA SER A 355 -13.88 -20.49 16.74
C SER A 355 -13.38 -21.64 15.87
N ARG A 356 -13.88 -21.70 14.62
CA ARG A 356 -13.47 -22.66 13.58
C ARG A 356 -12.07 -22.39 13.01
N PHE A 357 -11.18 -21.77 13.77
CA PHE A 357 -9.86 -21.35 13.32
C PHE A 357 -8.79 -21.78 14.33
N LEU A 358 -7.73 -22.43 13.82
CA LEU A 358 -6.47 -22.59 14.53
C LEU A 358 -6.02 -21.21 15.06
N THR A 359 -5.58 -21.15 16.33
CA THR A 359 -5.08 -19.92 16.96
C THR A 359 -4.14 -19.17 16.03
N ASN A 360 -4.19 -17.83 16.06
CA ASN A 360 -3.48 -17.02 15.07
C ASN A 360 -1.96 -17.26 15.02
N ASP A 361 -1.37 -17.77 16.11
CA ASP A 361 0.07 -17.90 16.27
C ASP A 361 0.51 -19.33 16.66
N PHE A 362 0.02 -20.37 15.99
CA PHE A 362 0.55 -21.72 16.23
C PHE A 362 1.92 -21.95 15.55
N THR A 363 2.73 -22.76 16.20
CA THR A 363 3.97 -23.32 15.64
C THR A 363 3.93 -24.84 15.68
N ILE A 364 4.52 -25.50 14.69
CA ILE A 364 4.85 -26.94 14.77
C ILE A 364 6.36 -27.09 14.89
N GLU A 365 6.81 -28.01 15.72
CA GLU A 365 8.20 -28.45 15.70
C GLU A 365 8.28 -29.78 14.95
N VAL A 366 9.07 -29.82 13.87
CA VAL A 366 9.32 -31.06 13.13
C VAL A 366 10.82 -31.21 12.95
N ASN A 367 11.38 -32.33 13.42
CA ASN A 367 12.81 -32.60 13.41
C ASN A 367 13.65 -31.46 14.03
N TYR A 368 13.23 -30.93 15.17
CA TYR A 368 13.89 -29.81 15.87
C TYR A 368 13.88 -28.47 15.11
N VAL A 369 13.05 -28.36 14.08
CA VAL A 369 12.82 -27.12 13.34
C VAL A 369 11.42 -26.62 13.66
N THR A 370 11.32 -25.40 14.16
CA THR A 370 10.05 -24.73 14.41
C THR A 370 9.54 -24.06 13.14
N TYR A 371 8.33 -24.44 12.71
CA TYR A 371 7.61 -23.84 11.59
C TYR A 371 6.46 -23.01 12.13
N THR A 372 6.37 -21.77 11.66
CA THR A 372 5.25 -20.86 11.93
C THR A 372 4.02 -21.24 11.12
N LYS A 373 2.84 -20.76 11.52
CA LYS A 373 1.58 -20.90 10.76
C LYS A 373 1.71 -20.57 9.27
N GLY A 374 2.41 -19.48 8.93
CA GLY A 374 2.64 -19.09 7.53
C GLY A 374 3.47 -20.11 6.75
N GLN A 375 4.54 -20.62 7.38
CA GLN A 375 5.39 -21.67 6.79
C GLN A 375 4.65 -23.01 6.65
N CYS A 376 3.73 -23.32 7.56
CA CYS A 376 2.88 -24.51 7.47
C CYS A 376 1.90 -24.42 6.31
N PHE A 377 1.28 -23.25 6.10
CA PHE A 377 0.37 -23.02 4.98
C PHE A 377 1.09 -23.12 3.64
N GLU A 378 2.28 -22.51 3.51
CA GLU A 378 3.08 -22.59 2.29
C GLU A 378 3.55 -24.02 1.99
N ALA A 379 3.95 -24.77 3.02
CA ALA A 379 4.29 -26.19 2.88
C ALA A 379 3.08 -27.03 2.44
N ALA A 380 1.89 -26.78 3.01
CA ALA A 380 0.66 -27.46 2.61
C ALA A 380 0.28 -27.15 1.15
N CYS A 381 0.36 -25.88 0.72
CA CYS A 381 0.09 -25.51 -0.67
C CYS A 381 1.03 -26.21 -1.66
N ARG A 382 2.30 -26.44 -1.30
CA ARG A 382 3.24 -27.22 -2.14
C ARG A 382 2.93 -28.72 -2.18
N ILE A 383 2.30 -29.26 -1.13
CA ILE A 383 1.91 -30.68 -1.05
C ILE A 383 0.63 -30.96 -1.88
N PHE A 384 -0.32 -30.04 -1.88
CA PHE A 384 -1.61 -30.19 -2.60
C PHE A 384 -1.58 -29.67 -4.04
N GLY A 385 -0.49 -29.04 -4.48
CA GLY A 385 -0.30 -28.48 -5.81
C GLY A 385 0.26 -29.45 -6.86
N HIS A 386 0.00 -30.75 -6.74
CA HIS A 386 0.30 -31.77 -7.74
C HIS A 386 -0.96 -32.42 -8.29
#